data_AF-A0A183Q8G4-F1
#
_entry.id   AF-A0A183Q8G4-F1
#
_cell.length_a   1.000
_cell.length_b   1.000
_cell.length_c   1.000
_cell.angle_alpha   90.00
_cell.angle_beta   90.00
_cell.angle_gamma   90.00
#
_symmetry.space_group_name_H-M   'P 1'
#
loop_
_entity.id
_entity.type
_entity.pdbx_description
1 polymer ?
#
loop_
_entity_poly.entity_id
_entity_poly.type
_entity_poly.pdbx_seq_one_letter_code
_entity_poly.pdbx_strand_id
1 'polypeptide(L)' 'MAIRQIKSGKVAGPDNIPAEALKSDIKVTTYMIHLLFKKVWEEEQVLMNWKEGHFIKIPKKGDLSKCENYRGITLLSI' A
#
# COMPACT_ATOMS: atom_id res chain seq x y z
N MET A 1 -1.74 8.67 15.88
CA MET A 1 -0.96 7.62 15.18
C MET A 1 -1.44 7.50 13.75
N ALA A 2 -0.51 7.47 12.80
CA ALA A 2 -0.81 7.41 11.36
C ALA A 2 -1.69 6.20 10.98
N ILE A 3 -1.49 5.03 11.62
CA ILE A 3 -2.27 3.81 11.39
C ILE A 3 -3.79 4.02 11.51
N ARG A 4 -4.24 4.86 12.47
CA ARG A 4 -5.67 5.17 12.65
C ARG A 4 -6.26 5.97 11.48
N GLN A 5 -5.43 6.74 10.78
CA GLN A 5 -5.83 7.61 9.68
C GLN A 5 -5.89 6.90 8.32
N ILE A 6 -5.32 5.68 8.22
CA ILE A 6 -5.40 4.87 6.99
C ILE A 6 -6.88 4.62 6.67
N LYS A 7 -7.26 4.66 5.38
CA LYS A 7 -8.66 4.43 4.99
C LYS A 7 -8.98 2.94 4.99
N SER A 8 -10.08 2.57 5.64
CA SER A 8 -10.65 1.22 5.56
C SER A 8 -11.40 1.02 4.23
N GLY A 9 -11.60 -0.24 3.84
CA GLY A 9 -12.27 -0.65 2.61
C GLY A 9 -11.42 -0.40 1.36
N LYS A 10 -10.11 -0.24 1.50
CA LYS A 10 -9.16 -0.16 0.39
C LYS A 10 -8.65 -1.54 0.05
N VAL A 11 -8.45 -1.80 -1.25
CA VAL A 11 -7.79 -3.01 -1.73
C VAL A 11 -6.36 -3.04 -1.18
N ALA A 12 -5.92 -4.21 -0.73
CA ALA A 12 -4.55 -4.40 -0.25
C ALA A 12 -3.53 -4.18 -1.38
N GLY A 13 -2.32 -3.79 -0.99
CA GLY A 13 -1.19 -3.70 -1.92
C GLY A 13 -0.66 -5.09 -2.29
N PRO A 14 0.50 -5.15 -2.96
CA PRO A 14 1.21 -6.40 -3.23
C PRO A 14 1.51 -7.25 -1.99
N ASP A 15 1.59 -6.63 -0.81
CA ASP A 15 1.72 -7.29 0.49
C ASP A 15 0.50 -8.14 0.91
N ASN A 16 -0.66 -7.95 0.27
CA ASN A 16 -1.94 -8.55 0.64
C ASN A 16 -2.39 -8.22 2.08
N ILE A 17 -1.88 -7.13 2.67
CA ILE A 17 -2.25 -6.71 4.03
C ILE A 17 -3.35 -5.63 3.94
N PRO A 18 -4.59 -5.93 4.38
CA PRO A 18 -5.65 -4.92 4.40
C PRO A 18 -5.42 -3.91 5.54
N ALA A 19 -5.88 -2.68 5.36
CA ALA A 19 -5.78 -1.62 6.36
C ALA A 19 -6.46 -1.98 7.69
N GLU A 20 -7.49 -2.82 7.64
CA GLU A 20 -8.22 -3.36 8.79
C GLU A 20 -7.32 -4.23 9.67
N ALA A 21 -6.43 -5.02 9.09
CA ALA A 21 -5.50 -5.86 9.84
C ALA A 21 -4.55 -4.98 10.68
N LEU A 22 -4.03 -3.90 10.09
CA LEU A 22 -3.16 -2.94 10.78
C LEU A 22 -3.89 -2.16 11.89
N LYS A 23 -5.21 -2.02 11.78
CA LYS A 23 -6.04 -1.35 12.79
C LYS A 23 -6.53 -2.29 13.89
N SER A 24 -6.47 -3.61 13.68
CA SER A 24 -7.02 -4.60 14.61
C SER A 24 -6.33 -4.57 15.97
N ASP A 25 -4.99 -4.48 15.99
CA ASP A 25 -4.19 -4.25 17.19
C ASP A 25 -3.14 -3.16 16.93
N ILE A 26 -3.53 -1.92 17.22
CA ILE A 26 -2.67 -0.76 16.98
C ILE A 26 -1.37 -0.83 17.79
N LYS A 27 -1.37 -1.42 19.00
CA LYS A 27 -0.16 -1.48 19.83
C LYS A 27 0.84 -2.43 19.21
N VAL A 28 0.39 -3.64 18.88
CA VAL A 28 1.23 -4.66 18.25
C VAL A 28 1.71 -4.20 16.88
N THR A 29 0.82 -3.68 16.03
CA THR A 29 1.19 -3.19 14.70
C THR A 29 2.17 -2.01 14.79
N THR A 30 2.00 -1.08 15.73
CA THR A 30 2.94 0.04 15.92
C THR A 30 4.33 -0.47 16.33
N TYR A 31 4.39 -1.46 17.22
CA TYR A 31 5.65 -2.08 17.62
C TYR A 31 6.36 -2.77 16.45
N MET A 32 5.63 -3.57 15.66
CA MET A 32 6.17 -4.25 14.49
C MET A 32 6.68 -3.28 13.42
N ILE A 33 5.90 -2.25 13.08
CA ILE A 33 6.29 -1.22 12.10
C ILE A 33 7.52 -0.46 12.59
N HIS A 34 7.59 -0.11 13.89
CA HIS A 34 8.74 0.57 14.45
C HIS A 34 10.03 -0.27 14.34
N LEU A 35 9.97 -1.57 14.68
CA LEU A 35 11.10 -2.48 14.51
C LEU A 35 11.56 -2.58 13.06
N LEU A 36 10.59 -2.64 12.13
CA LEU A 36 10.89 -2.74 10.71
C LEU A 36 11.56 -1.46 10.18
N PHE A 37 11.06 -0.29 10.53
CA PHE A 37 11.72 0.97 10.18
C PHE A 37 13.09 1.13 10.82
N LYS A 38 13.26 0.69 12.07
CA LYS A 38 14.57 0.68 12.74
C LYS A 38 15.57 -0.17 11.95
N LYS A 39 15.17 -1.38 11.52
CA LYS A 39 16.01 -2.25 10.71
C LYS A 39 16.39 -1.61 9.38
N VAL A 40 15.42 -1.02 8.66
CA VAL A 40 15.67 -0.30 7.40
C VAL A 40 16.64 0.87 7.62
N TRP A 41 16.53 1.57 8.74
CA TRP A 41 17.41 2.67 9.10
C TRP A 41 18.85 2.20 9.40
N GLU A 42 19.00 1.09 10.14
CA GLU A 42 20.31 0.54 10.51
C GLU A 42 21.04 -0.13 9.34
N GLU A 43 20.30 -0.81 8.45
CA GLU A 43 20.87 -1.51 7.29
C GLU A 43 21.01 -0.62 6.05
N GLU A 44 20.37 0.56 6.05
CA GLU A 44 20.22 1.45 4.88
C GLU A 44 19.62 0.74 3.64
N GLN A 45 18.91 -0.36 3.85
CA GLN A 45 18.29 -1.15 2.80
C GLN A 45 16.77 -1.14 2.93
N VAL A 46 16.11 -0.68 1.87
CA VAL A 46 14.65 -0.76 1.74
C VAL A 46 14.26 -2.14 1.22
N LEU A 47 13.26 -2.75 1.83
CA LEU A 47 12.71 -4.03 1.38
C LEU A 47 12.24 -3.93 -0.08
N MET A 48 12.59 -4.91 -0.92
CA MET A 48 12.31 -4.86 -2.36
C MET A 48 10.81 -4.77 -2.67
N ASN A 49 9.97 -5.41 -1.87
CA ASN A 49 8.51 -5.35 -1.97
C ASN A 49 7.92 -3.93 -1.79
N TRP A 50 8.65 -3.00 -1.16
CA TRP A 50 8.23 -1.59 -1.05
C TRP A 50 8.56 -0.77 -2.31
N LYS A 51 9.39 -1.31 -3.20
CA LYS A 51 9.68 -0.72 -4.52
C LYS A 51 8.70 -1.20 -5.59
N GLU A 52 7.87 -2.18 -5.25
CA GLU A 52 6.89 -2.79 -6.16
C GLU A 52 5.49 -2.25 -5.91
N GLY A 53 4.68 -2.22 -6.96
CA GLY A 53 3.29 -1.81 -6.90
C GLY A 53 2.47 -2.47 -8.01
N HIS A 54 1.21 -2.76 -7.72
CA HIS A 54 0.30 -3.30 -8.74
C HIS A 54 -0.30 -2.18 -9.57
N PHE A 55 0.01 -2.16 -10.86
CA PHE A 55 -0.57 -1.20 -11.80
C PHE A 55 -1.95 -1.65 -12.27
N ILE A 56 -2.96 -0.83 -12.00
CA ILE A 56 -4.36 -1.08 -12.37
C ILE A 56 -4.83 0.01 -13.32
N LYS A 57 -5.46 -0.41 -14.42
CA LYS A 57 -6.10 0.48 -15.39
C LYS A 57 -7.57 0.64 -15.01
N ILE A 58 -7.97 1.86 -14.67
CA ILE A 58 -9.37 2.21 -14.43
C ILE A 58 -9.96 2.83 -15.71
N PRO A 59 -11.01 2.25 -16.31
CA PRO A 59 -11.65 2.85 -17.47
C PRO A 59 -12.32 4.19 -17.10
N LYS A 60 -12.13 5.20 -17.94
CA LYS A 60 -12.88 6.46 -17.91
C LYS A 60 -14.03 6.39 -18.93
N LYS A 61 -14.93 7.37 -18.88
CA LYS A 61 -15.98 7.51 -19.90
C LYS A 61 -15.35 7.76 -21.27
N GLY A 62 -15.82 7.06 -22.30
CA GLY A 62 -15.34 7.20 -23.68
C GLY A 62 -15.18 5.84 -24.37
N ASP A 63 -14.47 5.85 -25.49
CA ASP A 63 -14.14 4.65 -26.26
C ASP A 63 -13.02 3.85 -25.56
N LEU A 64 -13.35 2.63 -25.13
CA LEU A 64 -12.44 1.74 -24.39
C LEU A 64 -11.30 1.17 -25.25
N SER A 65 -11.32 1.36 -26.58
CA SER A 65 -10.21 0.99 -27.46
C SER A 65 -9.05 1.98 -27.40
N LYS A 66 -9.27 3.21 -26.90
CA LYS A 66 -8.25 4.26 -26.82
C LYS A 66 -7.56 4.29 -25.45
N CYS A 67 -6.23 4.22 -25.44
CA CYS A 67 -5.43 4.24 -24.21
C CYS A 67 -5.65 5.49 -23.34
N GLU A 68 -5.90 6.65 -23.93
CA GLU A 68 -6.17 7.93 -23.24
C GLU A 68 -7.42 7.88 -22.32
N ASN A 69 -8.36 6.99 -22.63
CA ASN A 69 -9.58 6.76 -21.86
C ASN A 69 -9.36 5.85 -20.65
N TYR A 70 -8.12 5.57 -20.27
CA TYR A 70 -7.79 4.89 -19.02
C TYR A 70 -7.07 5.82 -18.04
N ARG A 71 -7.29 5.59 -16.75
CA ARG A 71 -6.51 6.16 -15.64
C ARG A 71 -5.69 5.04 -15.03
N GLY A 72 -4.38 5.14 -15.11
CA GLY A 72 -3.49 4.29 -14.32
C GLY A 72 -3.58 4.67 -12.84
N ILE A 73 -3.70 3.67 -11.97
CA ILE A 73 -3.40 3.79 -10.55
C ILE A 73 -2.38 2.72 -10.17
N THR A 74 -1.60 2.98 -9.13
CA THR A 74 -0.68 1.99 -8.57
C THR A 74 -1.13 1.70 -7.14
N LEU A 75 -1.34 0.43 -6.81
CA LEU A 75 -1.49 -0.01 -5.43
C LEU A 75 -0.12 -0.28 -4.85
N LEU A 76 0.18 0.35 -3.72
CA LEU A 76 1.42 0.17 -2.98
C LEU A 76 1.14 -0.63 -1.72
N SER A 77 2.15 -1.36 -1.25
CA SER A 77 2.17 -1.97 0.08
C SER A 77 2.05 -0.88 1.15
N ILE A 78 1.43 -1.21 2.29
CA ILE A 78 1.24 -0.28 3.41
C ILE A 78 2.52 -0.19 4.25
#